data_AF-A0A967MX04-F1
#
_entry.id   AF-A0A967MX04-F1
#
_cell.length_a   1.000
_cell.length_b   1.000
_cell.length_c   1.000
_cell.angle_alpha   90.00
_cell.angle_beta   90.00
_cell.angle_gamma   90.00
#
_symmetry.space_group_name_H-M   'P 1'
#
loop_
_entity.id
_entity.type
_entity.pdbx_description
1 polymer ?
#
loop_
_entity_poly.entity_id
_entity_poly.type
_entity_poly.pdbx_seq_one_letter_code
_entity_poly.pdbx_strand_id
1 'polypeptide(L)'
;GNTEFNATGTLKDYDGTDRLPRIQAPTLYTCGEYDESTPAANRDFASLTPEAEVKVIADASHTAFLERRKRYMTELREFFARVT
;
A
#
# COMPACT_ATOMS: atom_id res chain seq x y z
N GLY A 1 -8.55 10.84 -12.37
CA GLY A 1 -7.94 11.97 -13.09
C GLY A 1 -7.02 11.45 -14.18
N ASN A 2 -6.73 12.23 -15.23
CA ASN A 2 -5.87 11.76 -16.33
C ASN A 2 -4.44 11.41 -15.86
N THR A 3 -3.94 12.06 -14.80
CA THR A 3 -2.63 11.81 -14.21
C THR A 3 -2.56 10.51 -13.39
N GLU A 4 -3.68 10.08 -12.82
CA GLU A 4 -3.80 8.87 -11.98
C GLU A 4 -3.71 7.58 -12.81
N PHE A 5 -4.16 7.64 -14.07
CA PHE A 5 -4.21 6.47 -14.97
C PHE A 5 -3.23 6.54 -16.14
N ASN A 6 -2.57 7.69 -16.35
CA ASN A 6 -1.66 7.91 -17.46
C ASN A 6 -0.41 8.70 -17.03
N ALA A 7 0.60 7.97 -16.56
CA ALA A 7 1.88 8.52 -16.18
C ALA A 7 2.71 8.87 -17.43
N THR A 8 2.69 10.14 -17.83
CA THR A 8 3.49 10.66 -18.97
C THR A 8 4.70 11.50 -18.55
N GLY A 9 4.85 11.73 -17.25
CA GLY A 9 5.94 12.52 -16.67
C GLY A 9 7.28 11.78 -16.57
N THR A 10 8.21 12.35 -15.82
CA THR A 10 9.59 11.83 -15.68
C THR A 10 9.68 10.47 -14.97
N LEU A 11 8.63 10.06 -14.25
CA LEU A 11 8.56 8.78 -13.54
C LEU A 11 7.88 7.67 -14.35
N LYS A 12 7.49 7.90 -15.61
CA LYS A 12 6.75 6.93 -16.43
C LYS A 12 7.43 5.57 -16.58
N ASP A 13 8.77 5.56 -16.55
CA ASP A 13 9.60 4.36 -16.72
C ASP A 13 10.24 3.91 -15.39
N TYR A 14 9.84 4.51 -14.26
CA TYR A 14 10.38 4.15 -12.96
C TYR A 14 9.81 2.81 -12.52
N ASP A 15 10.71 1.85 -12.25
CA ASP A 15 10.39 0.60 -11.58
C ASP A 15 11.40 0.37 -10.45
N GLY A 16 10.90 0.18 -9.22
CA GLY A 16 11.70 -0.09 -8.03
C GLY A 16 11.48 -1.49 -7.47
N THR A 17 10.80 -2.38 -8.20
CA THR A 17 10.37 -3.70 -7.74
C THR A 17 11.56 -4.57 -7.28
N ASP A 18 12.71 -4.45 -7.95
CA ASP A 18 13.96 -5.15 -7.63
C ASP A 18 14.59 -4.73 -6.28
N ARG A 19 14.14 -3.60 -5.72
CA ARG A 19 14.61 -3.08 -4.43
C ARG A 19 13.81 -3.60 -3.24
N LEU A 20 12.59 -4.11 -3.47
CA LEU A 20 11.70 -4.60 -2.42
C LEU A 20 12.32 -5.69 -1.53
N PRO A 21 13.08 -6.68 -2.08
CA PRO A 21 13.74 -7.70 -1.25
C PRO A 21 14.80 -7.14 -0.29
N ARG A 22 15.22 -5.89 -0.46
CA ARG A 22 16.24 -5.24 0.38
C ARG A 22 15.64 -4.56 1.62
N ILE A 23 14.32 -4.47 1.73
CA ILE A 23 13.63 -3.90 2.89
C ILE A 23 13.70 -4.92 4.03
N GLN A 24 14.37 -4.55 5.14
CA GLN A 24 14.52 -5.40 6.32
C GLN A 24 13.62 -4.98 7.49
N ALA A 25 12.97 -3.83 7.39
CA ALA A 25 12.05 -3.38 8.42
C ALA A 25 10.70 -4.11 8.27
N PRO A 26 10.02 -4.45 9.39
CA PRO A 26 8.63 -4.87 9.32
C PRO A 26 7.81 -3.87 8.51
N THR A 27 7.02 -4.37 7.55
CA THR A 27 6.37 -3.51 6.55
C THR A 27 4.87 -3.77 6.50
N LEU A 28 4.08 -2.71 6.50
CA LEU A 28 2.63 -2.76 6.31
C LEU A 28 2.25 -2.02 5.03
N TYR A 29 1.70 -2.74 4.07
CA TYR A 29 1.02 -2.18 2.90
C TYR A 29 -0.44 -1.92 3.24
N THR A 30 -0.96 -0.76 2.83
CA THR A 30 -2.38 -0.42 2.99
C THR A 30 -2.92 0.15 1.69
N CYS A 31 -4.15 -0.22 1.33
CA CYS A 31 -4.87 0.33 0.18
C CYS A 31 -6.38 0.27 0.43
N GLY A 32 -7.16 1.05 -0.31
CA GLY A 32 -8.61 0.89 -0.38
C GLY A 32 -9.03 -0.37 -1.16
N GLU A 33 -10.27 -0.81 -0.94
CA GLU A 33 -10.92 -1.85 -1.77
C GLU A 33 -11.07 -1.43 -3.24
N TYR A 34 -11.34 -0.13 -3.47
CA TYR A 34 -11.55 0.46 -4.80
C TYR A 34 -10.37 1.37 -5.23
N ASP A 35 -9.19 1.12 -4.69
CA ASP A 35 -7.98 1.93 -4.92
C ASP A 35 -7.42 1.74 -6.33
N GLU A 36 -6.86 2.82 -6.89
CA GLU A 36 -6.07 2.79 -8.12
C GLU A 36 -4.75 2.02 -7.91
N SER A 37 -4.17 2.11 -6.71
CA SER A 37 -3.14 1.20 -6.22
C SER A 37 -3.83 -0.08 -5.76
N THR A 38 -4.18 -0.91 -6.74
CA THR A 38 -5.13 -2.02 -6.51
C THR A 38 -4.69 -2.96 -5.39
N PRO A 39 -5.66 -3.65 -4.73
CA PRO A 39 -5.35 -4.70 -3.77
C PRO A 39 -4.45 -5.82 -4.34
N ALA A 40 -4.58 -6.14 -5.64
CA ALA A 40 -3.75 -7.14 -6.29
C ALA A 40 -2.29 -6.66 -6.38
N ALA A 41 -2.05 -5.45 -6.89
CA ALA A 41 -0.70 -4.89 -6.98
C ALA A 41 -0.01 -4.78 -5.61
N ASN A 42 -0.73 -4.37 -4.57
CA ASN A 42 -0.19 -4.32 -3.20
C ASN A 42 0.19 -5.72 -2.67
N ARG A 43 -0.59 -6.76 -2.99
CA ARG A 43 -0.24 -8.15 -2.65
C ARG A 43 0.98 -8.64 -3.41
N ASP A 44 1.10 -8.30 -4.68
CA ASP A 44 2.26 -8.66 -5.49
C ASP A 44 3.53 -8.02 -4.93
N PHE A 45 3.53 -6.72 -4.62
CA PHE A 45 4.68 -6.05 -4.00
C PHE A 45 5.00 -6.56 -2.59
N ALA A 46 3.98 -6.82 -1.78
CA ALA A 46 4.20 -7.39 -0.45
C ALA A 46 4.81 -8.80 -0.54
N SER A 47 4.48 -9.60 -1.56
CA SER A 47 5.07 -10.93 -1.74
C SER A 47 6.59 -10.89 -2.00
N LEU A 48 7.11 -9.75 -2.46
CA LEU A 48 8.53 -9.50 -2.72
C LEU A 48 9.24 -8.84 -1.54
N THR A 49 8.50 -8.40 -0.52
CA THR A 49 9.02 -7.65 0.62
C THR A 49 9.06 -8.57 1.85
N PRO A 50 10.24 -8.80 2.45
CA PRO A 50 10.35 -9.63 3.65
C PRO A 50 9.45 -9.14 4.78
N GLU A 51 8.75 -10.07 5.44
CA GLU A 51 7.89 -9.79 6.60
C GLU A 51 6.79 -8.75 6.35
N ALA A 52 6.36 -8.59 5.09
CA ALA A 52 5.31 -7.64 4.75
C ALA A 52 3.90 -8.20 5.02
N GLU A 53 3.03 -7.32 5.51
CA GLU A 53 1.60 -7.56 5.64
C GLU A 53 0.81 -6.62 4.71
N VAL A 54 -0.37 -7.05 4.26
CA VAL A 54 -1.29 -6.21 3.45
C VAL A 54 -2.62 -6.04 4.15
N LYS A 55 -3.08 -4.79 4.26
CA LYS A 55 -4.43 -4.45 4.76
C LYS A 55 -5.22 -3.69 3.71
N VAL A 56 -6.25 -4.35 3.20
CA VAL A 56 -7.24 -3.75 2.30
C VAL A 56 -8.36 -3.16 3.15
N ILE A 57 -8.59 -1.85 3.02
CA ILE A 57 -9.61 -1.13 3.77
C ILE A 57 -10.92 -1.20 3.00
N ALA A 58 -11.88 -1.94 3.55
CA ALA A 58 -13.20 -2.11 2.95
C ALA A 58 -13.91 -0.77 2.73
N ASP A 59 -14.61 -0.65 1.61
CA ASP A 59 -15.42 0.50 1.25
C ASP A 59 -14.63 1.83 1.25
N ALA A 60 -13.39 1.78 0.74
CA ALA A 60 -12.50 2.92 0.60
C ALA A 60 -11.77 2.88 -0.75
N SER A 61 -11.31 4.04 -1.19
CA SER A 61 -10.47 4.23 -2.38
C SER A 61 -9.05 4.62 -1.96
N HIS A 62 -8.38 5.45 -2.78
CA HIS A 62 -6.99 5.84 -2.56
C HIS A 62 -6.74 6.59 -1.25
N THR A 63 -7.73 7.35 -0.79
CA THR A 63 -7.63 8.15 0.44
C THR A 63 -8.28 7.46 1.63
N ALA A 64 -8.02 6.16 1.80
CA ALA A 64 -8.62 5.32 2.85
C ALA A 64 -8.46 5.88 4.27
N PHE A 65 -7.39 6.64 4.53
CA PHE A 65 -7.16 7.33 5.80
C PHE A 65 -8.15 8.48 6.07
N LEU A 66 -8.73 9.08 5.02
CA LEU A 66 -9.82 10.06 5.12
C LEU A 66 -11.18 9.35 5.12
N GLU A 67 -11.41 8.46 4.15
CA GLU A 67 -12.71 7.82 3.92
C GLU A 67 -13.10 6.89 5.07
N ARG A 68 -12.14 6.14 5.62
CA ARG A 68 -12.35 5.15 6.67
C ARG A 68 -11.35 5.34 7.82
N ARG A 69 -11.17 6.59 8.24
CA ARG A 69 -10.20 7.02 9.28
C ARG A 69 -10.11 6.09 10.49
N LYS A 70 -11.26 5.72 11.09
CA LYS A 70 -11.27 4.85 12.28
C LYS A 70 -10.64 3.48 11.98
N ARG A 71 -11.04 2.85 10.87
CA ARG A 71 -10.51 1.54 10.47
C ARG A 71 -9.03 1.64 10.13
N TYR A 72 -8.65 2.62 9.31
CA TYR A 72 -7.25 2.84 8.93
C TYR A 72 -6.34 3.02 10.15
N MET A 73 -6.74 3.87 11.11
CA MET A 73 -5.96 4.08 12.34
C MET A 73 -5.93 2.87 13.26
N THR A 74 -6.94 2.00 13.22
CA THR A 74 -6.90 0.72 13.96
C THR A 74 -5.83 -0.20 13.39
N GLU A 75 -5.80 -0.40 12.06
CA GLU A 75 -4.79 -1.26 11.42
C GLU A 75 -3.36 -0.78 11.71
N LEU A 76 -3.12 0.54 11.62
CA LEU A 76 -1.81 1.11 11.96
C LEU A 76 -1.40 0.85 13.41
N ARG A 77 -2.32 1.07 14.36
CA ARG A 77 -2.02 0.85 15.79
C ARG A 77 -1.76 -0.62 16.09
N GLU A 78 -2.54 -1.52 15.50
CA GLU A 78 -2.34 -2.96 15.68
C GLU A 78 -1.00 -3.41 15.12
N PHE A 79 -0.60 -2.89 13.96
CA PHE A 79 0.72 -3.16 13.40
C PHE A 79 1.84 -2.64 14.31
N PHE A 80 1.79 -1.36 14.71
CA PHE A 80 2.81 -0.78 15.59
C PHE A 80 2.93 -1.52 16.92
N ALA A 81 1.80 -1.96 17.51
CA ALA A 81 1.81 -2.73 18.75
C ALA A 81 2.49 -4.11 18.64
N ARG A 82 2.65 -4.67 17.42
CA ARG A 82 3.34 -5.95 17.19
C ARG A 82 4.83 -5.79 16.90
N VAL A 83 5.23 -4.65 16.34
CA VAL A 83 6.60 -4.41 15.83
C VAL A 83 7.42 -3.49 16.75
N THR A 84 6.83 -3.03 17.85
CA THR A 84 7.50 -2.29 18.94
C THR A 84 7.75 -3.24 20.10
#